data_AF-A0A7C9ART2-F1
#
_entry.id   AF-A0A7C9ART2-F1
#
_cell.length_a   1.000
_cell.length_b   1.000
_cell.length_c   1.000
_cell.angle_alpha   90.00
_cell.angle_beta   90.00
_cell.angle_gamma   90.00
#
_symmetry.space_group_name_H-M   'P 1'
#
loop_
_entity.id
_entity.type
_entity.pdbx_description
1 polymer ?
#
loop_
_entity_poly.entity_id
_entity_poly.type
_entity_poly.pdbx_seq_one_letter_code
_entity_poly.pdbx_strand_id
1 'polypeptide(L)'
;FHSSISLRKVKRCKEPHMYWSVSELKEVGVKVRVLGNSQPLELKFERGVLKMPRLQINDHTESFFRNLVAYEQCHQGCKPDVTTYLFFLDKLINSADDVALLHYEGVIQHSLGSNKEVAKLVNSLCVEVEHDGQGSYLCEVVKLINSYSDRTW
;
A
#
# COMPACT_ATOMS: atom_id res chain seq x y z
N PHE A 1 2.22 19.29 -26.93
CA PHE A 1 2.50 18.02 -26.21
C PHE A 1 1.25 17.59 -25.45
N HIS A 2 0.26 17.02 -26.14
CA HIS A 2 -0.88 16.36 -25.49
C HIS A 2 -0.62 14.86 -25.53
N SER A 3 0.16 14.37 -24.56
CA SER A 3 0.18 12.93 -24.25
C SER A 3 -1.05 12.66 -23.40
N SER A 4 -2.14 12.25 -24.05
CA SER A 4 -3.31 11.70 -23.38
C SER A 4 -2.91 10.38 -22.74
N ILE A 5 -2.44 10.42 -21.48
CA ILE A 5 -2.34 9.23 -20.65
C ILE A 5 -3.78 8.73 -20.50
N SER A 6 -4.11 7.65 -21.22
CA SER A 6 -5.34 6.92 -20.99
C SER A 6 -5.24 6.31 -19.59
N LEU A 7 -5.69 7.06 -18.58
CA LEU A 7 -5.91 6.54 -17.25
C LEU A 7 -7.00 5.47 -17.42
N ARG A 8 -6.60 4.20 -17.34
CA ARG A 8 -7.56 3.09 -17.26
C ARG A 8 -8.61 3.49 -16.22
N LYS A 9 -9.89 3.41 -16.58
CA LYS A 9 -10.97 3.63 -15.61
C LYS A 9 -10.86 2.54 -14.53
N VAL A 10 -10.21 2.86 -13.41
CA VAL A 10 -10.13 1.96 -12.26
C VAL A 10 -11.49 2.00 -11.56
N LYS A 11 -12.11 0.82 -11.43
CA LYS A 11 -13.37 0.66 -10.71
C LYS A 11 -13.11 0.92 -9.23
N ARG A 12 -13.75 1.95 -8.69
CA ARG A 12 -13.67 2.31 -7.26
C ARG A 12 -14.90 1.78 -6.55
N CYS A 13 -14.74 1.27 -5.35
CA CYS A 13 -15.84 0.80 -4.52
C CYS A 13 -15.53 0.99 -3.05
N LYS A 14 -16.54 0.86 -2.18
CA LYS A 14 -16.34 0.95 -0.74
C LYS A 14 -15.23 -0.01 -0.32
N GLU A 15 -14.24 0.51 0.40
CA GLU A 15 -13.08 -0.27 0.81
C GLU A 15 -13.51 -1.38 1.77
N PRO A 16 -13.25 -2.66 1.44
CA PRO A 16 -13.40 -3.73 2.41
C PRO A 16 -12.33 -3.58 3.51
N HIS A 17 -12.63 -4.02 4.73
CA HIS A 17 -11.60 -4.06 5.77
C HIS A 17 -10.51 -5.06 5.39
N MET A 18 -9.24 -4.61 5.44
CA MET A 18 -8.06 -5.47 5.39
C MET A 18 -7.51 -5.61 6.80
N TYR A 19 -7.29 -6.85 7.25
CA TYR A 19 -6.83 -7.17 8.61
C TYR A 19 -5.56 -8.03 8.62
N TRP A 20 -4.84 -8.11 7.50
CA TRP A 20 -3.71 -9.01 7.32
C TRP A 20 -2.41 -8.23 7.14
N SER A 21 -1.46 -8.46 8.04
CA SER A 21 -0.03 -8.14 7.88
C SER A 21 0.62 -9.01 6.82
N VAL A 22 1.79 -8.61 6.32
CA VAL A 22 2.54 -9.45 5.36
C VAL A 22 2.98 -10.78 5.97
N SER A 23 3.26 -10.81 7.28
CA SER A 23 3.59 -12.05 7.99
C SER A 23 2.42 -13.04 7.93
N GLU A 24 1.21 -12.60 8.31
CA GLU A 24 0.00 -13.44 8.27
C GLU A 24 -0.35 -13.85 6.84
N LEU A 25 -0.20 -12.95 5.86
CA LEU A 25 -0.38 -13.28 4.44
C LEU A 25 0.58 -14.40 4.00
N LYS A 26 1.85 -14.35 4.42
CA LYS A 26 2.81 -15.40 4.09
C LYS A 26 2.46 -16.74 4.74
N GLU A 27 1.90 -16.76 5.95
CA GLU A 27 1.45 -17.98 6.62
C GLU A 27 0.35 -18.70 5.85
N VAL A 28 -0.59 -17.96 5.25
CA VAL A 28 -1.64 -18.52 4.37
C VAL A 28 -1.19 -18.76 2.93
N GLY A 29 0.12 -18.70 2.67
CA GLY A 29 0.71 -19.04 1.38
C GLY A 29 0.64 -17.92 0.34
N VAL A 30 0.31 -16.68 0.72
CA VAL A 30 0.46 -15.53 -0.18
C VAL A 30 1.94 -15.20 -0.36
N LYS A 31 2.36 -15.03 -1.61
CA LYS A 31 3.70 -14.58 -1.96
C LYS A 31 3.69 -13.09 -2.26
N VAL A 32 4.70 -12.37 -1.79
CA VAL A 32 4.88 -10.96 -2.13
C VAL A 32 6.02 -10.83 -3.13
N ARG A 33 5.84 -9.99 -4.15
CA ARG A 33 6.87 -9.74 -5.18
C ARG A 33 6.88 -8.28 -5.61
N VAL A 34 8.03 -7.84 -6.11
CA VAL A 34 8.13 -6.56 -6.81
C VAL A 34 7.35 -6.61 -8.12
N LEU A 35 6.56 -5.56 -8.37
CA LEU A 35 5.97 -5.27 -9.67
C LEU A 35 6.98 -4.47 -10.52
N GLY A 36 7.56 -5.09 -11.55
CA GLY A 36 8.49 -4.42 -12.46
C GLY A 36 7.79 -3.44 -13.40
N ASN A 37 8.44 -2.30 -13.70
CA ASN A 37 7.92 -1.23 -14.56
C ASN A 37 6.49 -0.79 -14.20
N SER A 38 6.21 -0.64 -12.90
CA SER A 38 4.90 -0.27 -12.35
C SER A 38 4.69 1.24 -12.30
N GLN A 39 3.42 1.66 -12.39
CA GLN A 39 3.05 3.01 -11.97
C GLN A 39 3.20 3.15 -10.44
N PRO A 40 3.44 4.37 -9.92
CA PRO A 40 3.37 4.63 -8.49
C PRO A 40 2.03 4.11 -7.91
N LEU A 41 2.08 3.54 -6.71
CA LEU A 41 0.91 3.01 -5.97
C LEU A 41 0.21 1.79 -6.63
N GLU A 42 0.70 1.27 -7.75
CA GLU A 42 0.03 0.17 -8.47
C GLU A 42 0.14 -1.17 -7.73
N LEU A 43 -0.99 -1.73 -7.31
CA LEU A 43 -1.05 -3.06 -6.71
C LEU A 43 -1.74 -4.07 -7.63
N LYS A 44 -1.23 -5.31 -7.64
CA LYS A 44 -1.86 -6.45 -8.32
C LYS A 44 -1.87 -7.65 -7.40
N PHE A 45 -2.99 -8.35 -7.36
CA PHE A 45 -3.08 -9.63 -6.68
C PHE A 45 -3.65 -10.68 -7.63
N GLU A 46 -2.83 -11.69 -7.93
CA GLU A 46 -3.20 -12.74 -8.88
C GLU A 46 -2.64 -14.08 -8.40
N ARG A 47 -3.51 -15.09 -8.30
CA ARG A 47 -3.14 -16.49 -7.98
C ARG A 47 -2.27 -16.60 -6.72
N GLY A 48 -2.66 -15.92 -5.64
CA GLY A 48 -1.93 -15.93 -4.37
C GLY A 48 -0.62 -15.12 -4.37
N VAL A 49 -0.39 -14.27 -5.38
CA VAL A 49 0.79 -13.40 -5.44
C VAL A 49 0.38 -11.94 -5.39
N LEU A 50 0.76 -11.25 -4.31
CA LEU A 50 0.69 -9.81 -4.16
C LEU A 50 1.92 -9.18 -4.82
N LYS A 51 1.69 -8.32 -5.82
CA LYS A 51 2.72 -7.56 -6.52
C LYS A 51 2.55 -6.08 -6.24
N MET A 52 3.64 -5.42 -5.87
CA MET A 52 3.63 -4.00 -5.51
C MET A 52 4.92 -3.29 -5.97
N PRO A 53 4.88 -1.96 -6.19
CA PRO A 53 6.06 -1.19 -6.54
C PRO A 53 7.14 -1.31 -5.46
N ARG A 54 8.39 -1.10 -5.85
CA ARG A 54 9.46 -0.92 -4.87
C ARG A 54 9.27 0.39 -4.13
N LEU A 55 9.46 0.35 -2.81
CA LEU A 55 9.41 1.50 -1.92
C LEU A 55 10.80 1.79 -1.38
N GLN A 56 11.28 3.01 -1.62
CA GLN A 56 12.50 3.54 -1.04
C GLN A 56 12.14 4.36 0.19
N ILE A 57 12.59 3.94 1.37
CA ILE A 57 12.26 4.58 2.65
C ILE A 57 13.52 5.23 3.23
N ASN A 58 13.47 6.54 3.41
CA ASN A 58 14.54 7.36 3.96
C ASN A 58 13.96 8.51 4.78
N ASP A 59 14.83 9.40 5.28
CA ASP A 59 14.43 10.51 6.16
C ASP A 59 13.46 11.50 5.52
N HIS A 60 13.33 11.52 4.18
CA HIS A 60 12.39 12.39 3.48
C HIS A 60 11.02 11.76 3.28
N THR A 61 10.90 10.43 3.40
CA THR A 61 9.68 9.67 3.09
C THR A 61 8.47 10.17 3.85
N GLU A 62 8.62 10.49 5.14
CA GLU A 62 7.51 11.00 5.95
C GLU A 62 6.97 12.33 5.40
N SER A 63 7.86 13.32 5.22
CA SER A 63 7.47 14.63 4.72
C SER A 63 6.86 14.56 3.32
N PHE A 64 7.39 13.69 2.45
CA PHE A 64 6.88 13.50 1.10
C PHE A 64 5.43 12.99 1.11
N PHE A 65 5.15 11.91 1.84
CA PHE A 65 3.80 11.35 1.90
C PHE A 65 2.82 12.28 2.62
N ARG A 66 3.21 12.95 3.70
CA ARG A 66 2.35 13.94 4.39
C ARG A 66 1.99 15.10 3.47
N ASN A 67 2.93 15.59 2.67
CA ASN A 67 2.64 16.65 1.69
C ASN A 67 1.69 16.18 0.59
N LEU A 68 1.79 14.94 0.14
CA LEU A 68 0.86 14.36 -0.83
C LEU A 68 -0.55 14.20 -0.24
N VAL A 69 -0.68 13.71 1.00
CA VAL A 69 -1.97 13.62 1.69
C VAL A 69 -2.59 15.00 1.89
N ALA A 70 -1.80 16.00 2.32
CA ALA A 70 -2.27 17.38 2.44
C ALA A 70 -2.73 17.93 1.07
N TYR A 71 -2.00 17.61 0.00
CA TYR A 71 -2.42 17.97 -1.35
C TYR A 71 -3.77 17.33 -1.72
N GLU A 72 -3.97 16.04 -1.44
CA GLU A 72 -5.25 15.35 -1.69
C GLU A 72 -6.41 16.00 -0.91
N GLN A 73 -6.19 16.34 0.36
CA GLN A 73 -7.21 16.93 1.24
C GLN A 73 -7.55 18.38 0.88
N CYS A 74 -6.58 19.16 0.39
CA CYS A 74 -6.80 20.59 0.07
C CYS A 74 -7.39 20.84 -1.33
N HIS A 75 -7.37 19.87 -2.24
CA HIS A 75 -7.77 20.08 -3.64
C HIS A 75 -9.08 19.37 -3.97
N GLN A 76 -10.13 20.16 -4.19
CA GLN A 76 -11.43 19.64 -4.64
C GLN A 76 -11.30 18.86 -5.95
N GLY A 77 -11.80 17.63 -5.97
CA GLY A 77 -11.75 16.74 -7.13
C GLY A 77 -10.49 15.88 -7.22
N CYS A 78 -9.51 16.07 -6.32
CA CYS A 78 -8.45 15.08 -6.14
C CYS A 78 -9.03 13.80 -5.52
N LYS A 79 -8.50 12.65 -5.93
CA LYS A 79 -8.88 11.35 -5.35
C LYS A 79 -7.89 11.01 -4.25
N PRO A 80 -8.32 10.37 -3.16
CA PRO A 80 -7.46 10.03 -2.01
C PRO A 80 -6.58 8.80 -2.29
N ASP A 81 -5.90 8.73 -3.44
CA ASP A 81 -5.20 7.52 -3.89
C ASP A 81 -3.93 7.23 -3.08
N VAL A 82 -3.20 8.26 -2.69
CA VAL A 82 -2.06 8.18 -1.77
C VAL A 82 -2.58 7.81 -0.39
N THR A 83 -3.61 8.48 0.11
CA THR A 83 -4.23 8.19 1.40
C THR A 83 -4.66 6.71 1.49
N THR A 84 -5.42 6.21 0.52
CA THR A 84 -5.83 4.80 0.44
C THR A 84 -4.62 3.85 0.41
N TYR A 85 -3.57 4.19 -0.33
CA TYR A 85 -2.36 3.37 -0.39
C TYR A 85 -1.61 3.31 0.96
N LEU A 86 -1.55 4.43 1.68
CA LEU A 86 -0.93 4.48 3.00
C LEU A 86 -1.69 3.63 4.01
N PHE A 87 -3.03 3.68 4.00
CA PHE A 87 -3.85 2.78 4.83
C PHE A 87 -3.62 1.31 4.50
N PHE A 88 -3.46 0.97 3.21
CA PHE A 88 -3.07 -0.39 2.82
C PHE A 88 -1.69 -0.79 3.39
N LEU A 89 -0.69 0.10 3.34
CA LEU A 89 0.63 -0.17 3.90
C LEU A 89 0.63 -0.29 5.42
N ASP A 90 -0.12 0.55 6.12
CA ASP A 90 -0.31 0.49 7.58
C ASP A 90 -0.84 -0.87 8.01
N LYS A 91 -1.83 -1.41 7.30
CA LYS A 91 -2.36 -2.76 7.59
C LYS A 91 -1.38 -3.88 7.22
N LEU A 92 -0.62 -3.71 6.14
CA LEU A 92 0.35 -4.69 5.68
C LEU A 92 1.61 -4.76 6.58
N ILE A 93 1.99 -3.65 7.24
CA ILE A 93 3.27 -3.50 7.96
C ILE A 93 3.02 -3.11 9.42
N ASN A 94 2.73 -4.10 10.26
CA ASN A 94 2.47 -3.85 11.68
C ASN A 94 3.74 -3.90 12.55
N SER A 95 4.79 -4.56 12.06
CA SER A 95 5.98 -4.89 12.85
C SER A 95 7.30 -4.75 12.08
N ALA A 96 8.42 -4.84 12.80
CA ALA A 96 9.75 -4.90 12.19
C ALA A 96 9.98 -6.17 11.36
N ASP A 97 9.28 -7.26 11.69
CA ASP A 97 9.36 -8.53 10.97
C ASP A 97 8.67 -8.42 9.62
N ASP A 98 7.54 -7.72 9.56
CA ASP A 98 6.86 -7.39 8.31
C ASP A 98 7.78 -6.62 7.36
N VAL A 99 8.49 -5.62 7.88
CA VAL A 99 9.50 -4.87 7.12
C VAL A 99 10.62 -5.80 6.66
N ALA A 100 11.11 -6.70 7.52
CA ALA A 100 12.17 -7.65 7.16
C ALA A 100 11.74 -8.55 5.99
N LEU A 101 10.51 -9.05 6.02
CA LEU A 101 9.94 -9.89 4.96
C LEU A 101 9.83 -9.13 3.65
N LEU A 102 9.34 -7.89 3.67
CA LEU A 102 9.23 -7.05 2.47
C LEU A 102 10.59 -6.61 1.94
N HIS A 103 11.56 -6.37 2.83
CA HIS A 103 12.93 -6.07 2.47
C HIS A 103 13.60 -7.26 1.78
N TYR A 104 13.41 -8.46 2.30
CA TYR A 104 13.91 -9.69 1.69
C TYR A 104 13.36 -9.93 0.28
N GLU A 105 12.08 -9.65 0.04
CA GLU A 105 11.47 -9.74 -1.30
C GLU A 105 11.86 -8.56 -2.22
N GLY A 106 12.67 -7.62 -1.74
CA GLY A 106 13.12 -6.44 -2.48
C GLY A 106 12.02 -5.40 -2.73
N VAL A 107 10.88 -5.53 -2.06
CA VAL A 107 9.77 -4.57 -2.11
C VAL A 107 10.13 -3.30 -1.35
N ILE A 108 10.67 -3.44 -0.15
CA ILE A 108 11.17 -2.30 0.63
C ILE A 108 12.69 -2.27 0.53
N GLN A 109 13.23 -1.07 0.30
CA GLN A 109 14.63 -0.76 0.55
C GLN A 109 14.64 0.48 1.44
N HIS A 110 15.45 0.48 2.48
CA HIS A 110 15.49 1.62 3.39
C HIS A 110 16.90 1.95 3.85
N SER A 111 17.10 3.21 4.21
CA SER A 111 18.34 3.74 4.80
C SER A 111 18.13 4.28 6.22
N LEU A 112 17.03 3.92 6.88
CA LEU A 112 16.80 4.20 8.30
C LEU A 112 17.62 3.26 9.20
N GLY A 113 17.73 3.59 10.49
CA GLY A 113 18.58 2.88 11.45
C GLY A 113 18.10 1.47 11.79
N SER A 114 16.83 1.14 11.59
CA SER A 114 16.31 -0.24 11.74
C SER A 114 14.97 -0.48 11.06
N ASN A 115 14.62 -1.75 10.85
CA ASN A 115 13.28 -2.18 10.42
C ASN A 115 12.17 -1.66 11.35
N LYS A 116 12.46 -1.52 12.66
CA LYS A 116 11.51 -1.00 13.63
C LYS A 116 11.19 0.47 13.39
N GLU A 117 12.18 1.27 12.99
CA GLU A 117 11.97 2.67 12.63
C GLU A 117 11.13 2.79 11.35
N VAL A 118 11.35 1.91 10.37
CA VAL A 118 10.52 1.83 9.16
C VAL A 118 9.07 1.51 9.50
N ALA A 119 8.81 0.47 10.29
CA ALA A 119 7.45 0.10 10.70
C ALA A 119 6.77 1.26 11.46
N LYS A 120 7.50 1.91 12.37
CA LYS A 120 7.00 3.08 13.10
C LYS A 120 6.65 4.24 12.15
N LEU A 121 7.50 4.53 11.16
CA LEU A 121 7.26 5.58 10.18
C LEU A 121 6.03 5.27 9.32
N VAL A 122 5.90 4.04 8.81
CA VAL A 122 4.74 3.66 7.99
C VAL A 122 3.43 3.83 8.79
N ASN A 123 3.42 3.36 10.04
CA ASN A 123 2.22 3.43 10.87
C ASN A 123 1.91 4.86 11.35
N SER A 124 2.91 5.76 11.42
CA SER A 124 2.69 7.17 11.74
C SER A 124 2.11 7.98 10.57
N LEU A 125 2.22 7.49 9.32
CA LEU A 125 1.70 8.18 8.14
C LEU A 125 0.18 8.23 8.09
N CYS A 126 -0.50 7.28 8.73
CA CYS A 126 -1.97 7.20 8.76
C CYS A 126 -2.59 7.89 9.99
N VAL A 127 -1.77 8.37 10.94
CA VAL A 127 -2.26 9.10 12.12
C VAL A 127 -2.82 10.45 11.67
N GLU A 128 -4.02 10.78 12.17
CA GLU A 128 -4.75 12.03 11.87
C GLU A 128 -5.21 12.18 10.41
N VAL A 129 -5.17 11.11 9.61
CA VAL A 129 -5.69 11.11 8.25
C VAL A 129 -7.13 10.58 8.26
N GLU A 130 -8.09 11.40 7.83
CA GLU A 130 -9.46 10.92 7.62
C GLU A 130 -9.54 10.14 6.31
N HIS A 131 -9.94 8.87 6.39
CA HIS A 131 -10.35 8.13 5.20
C HIS A 131 -11.73 8.63 4.81
N ASP A 132 -11.79 9.51 3.82
CA ASP A 132 -13.08 9.94 3.27
C ASP A 132 -13.81 8.72 2.69
N GLY A 133 -15.14 8.65 2.84
CA GLY A 133 -15.92 7.49 2.41
C GLY A 133 -15.95 7.28 0.88
N GLN A 134 -15.07 7.93 0.12
CA GLN A 134 -14.95 7.74 -1.31
C GLN A 134 -14.46 6.32 -1.61
N GLY A 135 -14.92 5.75 -2.72
CA GLY A 135 -14.50 4.42 -3.11
C GLY A 135 -12.98 4.34 -3.27
N SER A 136 -12.38 3.25 -2.81
CA SER A 136 -10.95 2.96 -2.96
C SER A 136 -10.67 2.33 -4.32
N TYR A 137 -9.55 2.70 -4.96
CA TYR A 137 -9.08 2.03 -6.18
C TYR A 137 -8.44 0.66 -5.89
N LEU A 138 -8.07 0.41 -4.62
CA LEU A 138 -7.54 -0.86 -4.14
C LEU A 138 -8.65 -1.84 -3.76
N CYS A 139 -9.92 -1.44 -3.81
CA CYS A 139 -11.02 -2.25 -3.30
C CYS A 139 -11.09 -3.66 -3.91
N GLU A 140 -10.80 -3.81 -5.21
CA GLU A 140 -10.79 -5.12 -5.86
C GLU A 140 -9.57 -5.96 -5.44
N VAL A 141 -8.39 -5.33 -5.27
CA VAL A 141 -7.18 -6.02 -4.78
C VAL A 141 -7.40 -6.56 -3.38
N VAL A 142 -7.93 -5.73 -2.46
CA VAL A 142 -8.19 -6.14 -1.09
C VAL A 142 -9.25 -7.25 -1.04
N LYS A 143 -10.33 -7.16 -1.83
CA LYS A 143 -11.31 -8.25 -1.93
C LYS A 143 -10.68 -9.57 -2.36
N LEU A 144 -9.79 -9.54 -3.35
CA LEU A 144 -9.14 -10.75 -3.83
C LEU A 144 -8.18 -11.34 -2.80
N ILE A 145 -7.46 -10.49 -2.05
CA ILE A 145 -6.60 -10.92 -0.94
C ILE A 145 -7.45 -11.61 0.12
N ASN A 146 -8.47 -10.95 0.66
CA ASN A 146 -9.33 -11.52 1.70
C ASN A 146 -9.98 -12.83 1.22
N SER A 147 -10.53 -12.84 0.01
CA SER A 147 -11.17 -14.04 -0.57
C SER A 147 -10.21 -15.21 -0.75
N TYR A 148 -8.92 -14.95 -0.93
CA TYR A 148 -7.89 -16.00 -1.01
C TYR A 148 -7.54 -16.49 0.40
N SER A 149 -7.19 -15.56 1.30
CA SER A 149 -6.76 -15.86 2.66
C SER A 149 -7.82 -16.62 3.46
N ASP A 150 -9.10 -16.22 3.35
CA ASP A 150 -10.22 -16.86 4.06
C ASP A 150 -10.51 -18.29 3.59
N ARG A 151 -10.05 -18.69 2.39
CA ARG A 151 -10.20 -20.08 1.89
C ARG A 151 -9.07 -20.99 2.33
N THR A 152 -7.96 -20.41 2.73
CA THR A 152 -6.72 -21.12 3.08
C THR A 152 -6.49 -21.22 4.58
N TRP A 153 -7.28 -20.51 5.38
CA TRP A 153 -7.37 -20.62 6.83
C TRP A 153 -8.35 -21.73 7.24
#